data_AF-A0A6A6KPE3-F1
#
_entry.id   AF-A0A6A6KPE3-F1
#
_cell.length_a   1.000
_cell.length_b   1.000
_cell.length_c   1.000
_cell.angle_alpha   90.00
_cell.angle_beta   90.00
_cell.angle_gamma   90.00
#
_symmetry.space_group_name_H-M   'P 1'
#
loop_
_entity.id
_entity.type
_entity.pdbx_description
1 polymer ?
#
loop_
_entity_poly.entity_id
_entity_poly.type
_entity_poly.pdbx_seq_one_letter_code
_entity_poly.pdbx_strand_id
1 'polypeptide(L)'
;MGGVCQWEVLQEPKPYCSEDFFFPGLNVPGNTGNRVGSNVTLVNVDKLFGLNTLGISLARLDFAPNGGLNPPHTHPRATEILVVVEGTLYVGFVTSNPNRLFTKILYPGDVFVFPIGLIHFQFNIAKTNAVAFAGLSSQNPGVITIANAIFGPNPPINPDVLAKAFQLDNDEVFNIAKTNGVAIVSLNSQNPGFITIANATFGSYNPPINPDVLAKAFQVDKKVVKNLQTNGVAIASLNSQNPGVITEANATFGSNPPINPDVLAKAFQLGKKVVKDLQVKFGV
;
A
#
# COMPACT_ATOMS: atom_id res chain seq x y z
N MET A 1 -43.32 -12.32 -5.82
CA MET A 1 -43.22 -11.01 -6.50
C MET A 1 -41.75 -10.59 -6.42
N GLY A 2 -40.96 -10.97 -7.42
CA GLY A 2 -39.54 -10.63 -7.48
C GLY A 2 -39.37 -9.36 -8.31
N GLY A 3 -39.12 -8.24 -7.63
CA GLY A 3 -38.62 -7.03 -8.28
C GLY A 3 -37.11 -7.15 -8.45
N VAL A 4 -36.60 -6.91 -9.65
CA VAL A 4 -35.17 -6.91 -9.94
C VAL A 4 -34.59 -5.61 -9.35
N CYS A 5 -33.87 -5.72 -8.24
CA CYS A 5 -33.11 -4.62 -7.65
C CYS A 5 -31.83 -4.40 -8.46
N GLN A 6 -31.93 -3.59 -9.52
CA GLN A 6 -30.76 -3.04 -10.21
C GLN A 6 -30.71 -1.52 -10.02
N TRP A 7 -29.52 -1.07 -9.60
CA TRP A 7 -29.16 0.33 -9.46
C TRP A 7 -28.74 0.87 -10.84
N GLU A 8 -29.41 1.92 -11.30
CA GLU A 8 -28.94 2.77 -12.40
C GLU A 8 -28.76 4.18 -11.83
N VAL A 9 -27.65 4.81 -12.18
CA VAL A 9 -27.09 6.01 -11.53
C VAL A 9 -27.98 7.27 -11.61
N LEU A 10 -29.12 7.28 -12.31
CA LEU A 10 -29.75 8.56 -12.71
C LEU A 10 -31.29 8.68 -12.68
N GLN A 11 -32.07 7.78 -12.04
CA GLN A 11 -33.53 8.02 -11.91
C GLN A 11 -34.11 7.56 -10.57
N GLU A 12 -34.69 8.54 -9.84
CA GLU A 12 -35.51 8.50 -8.61
C GLU A 12 -35.04 7.62 -7.42
N PRO A 13 -35.24 8.07 -6.16
CA PRO A 13 -34.90 7.26 -4.98
C PRO A 13 -35.83 6.04 -4.91
N LYS A 14 -35.38 4.91 -5.47
CA LYS A 14 -36.00 3.60 -5.23
C LYS A 14 -35.88 3.26 -3.74
N PRO A 15 -36.86 2.54 -3.15
CA PRO A 15 -36.79 2.13 -1.75
C PRO A 15 -35.58 1.20 -1.52
N TYR A 16 -34.79 1.52 -0.49
CA TYR A 16 -33.69 0.65 -0.04
C TYR A 16 -34.23 -0.70 0.44
N CYS A 17 -33.50 -1.79 0.17
CA CYS A 17 -33.85 -3.14 0.60
C CYS A 17 -32.77 -3.75 1.49
N SER A 18 -33.08 -4.83 2.22
CA SER A 18 -32.13 -5.52 3.10
C SER A 18 -30.85 -5.95 2.38
N GLU A 19 -30.96 -6.27 1.10
CA GLU A 19 -29.88 -6.70 0.21
C GLU A 19 -28.83 -5.61 0.00
N ASP A 20 -29.21 -4.32 0.07
CA ASP A 20 -28.26 -3.21 -0.04
C ASP A 20 -27.35 -3.10 1.20
N PHE A 21 -27.75 -3.70 2.33
CA PHE A 21 -27.06 -3.68 3.61
C PHE A 21 -26.50 -5.05 4.02
N PHE A 22 -26.46 -6.03 3.11
CA PHE A 22 -26.01 -7.39 3.37
C PHE A 22 -24.86 -7.83 2.45
N PHE A 23 -23.82 -8.44 3.02
CA PHE A 23 -22.73 -9.08 2.26
C PHE A 23 -22.46 -10.49 2.81
N PRO A 24 -22.74 -11.57 2.05
CA PRO A 24 -22.46 -12.94 2.47
C PRO A 24 -21.01 -13.36 2.16
N GLY A 25 -20.55 -14.47 2.77
CA GLY A 25 -19.40 -15.22 2.29
C GLY A 25 -18.06 -14.95 2.99
N LEU A 26 -17.98 -14.01 3.94
CA LEU A 26 -16.76 -13.81 4.74
C LEU A 26 -16.41 -14.99 5.65
N ASN A 27 -17.27 -16.00 5.77
CA ASN A 27 -16.94 -17.27 6.43
C ASN A 27 -16.06 -18.18 5.56
N VAL A 28 -16.00 -17.96 4.25
CA VAL A 28 -15.22 -18.77 3.31
C VAL A 28 -13.80 -18.19 3.20
N PRO A 29 -12.74 -19.00 3.42
CA PRO A 29 -11.36 -18.55 3.26
C PRO A 29 -11.05 -18.14 1.82
N GLY A 30 -10.29 -17.07 1.66
CA GLY A 30 -9.72 -16.67 0.37
C GLY A 30 -8.60 -17.58 -0.12
N ASN A 31 -8.27 -17.50 -1.41
CA ASN A 31 -7.21 -18.31 -2.00
C ASN A 31 -5.80 -17.78 -1.66
N THR A 32 -5.07 -18.50 -0.82
CA THR A 32 -3.69 -18.17 -0.43
C THR A 32 -2.62 -18.90 -1.26
N GLY A 33 -3.00 -19.62 -2.33
CA GLY A 33 -2.09 -20.31 -3.25
C GLY A 33 -1.36 -19.39 -4.23
N ASN A 34 -0.89 -18.23 -3.74
CA ASN A 34 -0.22 -17.20 -4.53
C ASN A 34 1.17 -16.88 -3.95
N ARG A 35 1.95 -16.03 -4.65
CA ARG A 35 3.37 -15.77 -4.30
C ARG A 35 3.56 -15.22 -2.88
N VAL A 36 2.64 -14.38 -2.41
CA VAL A 36 2.74 -13.78 -1.07
C VAL A 36 2.08 -14.68 -0.02
N GLY A 37 1.25 -15.64 -0.41
CA GLY A 37 0.64 -16.60 0.50
C GLY A 37 -0.46 -15.99 1.38
N SER A 38 -1.14 -14.96 0.90
CA SER A 38 -2.25 -14.32 1.63
C SER A 38 -3.36 -13.87 0.67
N ASN A 39 -4.55 -13.63 1.21
CA ASN A 39 -5.67 -13.04 0.48
C ASN A 39 -6.39 -12.03 1.37
N VAL A 40 -6.82 -10.91 0.77
CA VAL A 40 -7.65 -9.90 1.43
C VAL A 40 -9.00 -9.84 0.71
N THR A 41 -10.06 -10.20 1.41
CA THR A 41 -11.45 -10.06 0.95
C THR A 41 -12.02 -8.78 1.54
N LEU A 42 -11.94 -7.69 0.78
CA LEU A 42 -12.43 -6.36 1.17
C LEU A 42 -13.93 -6.20 0.87
N VAL A 43 -14.66 -5.71 1.86
CA VAL A 43 -16.07 -5.29 1.79
C VAL A 43 -16.12 -3.78 1.96
N ASN A 44 -15.92 -3.08 0.84
CA ASN A 44 -16.01 -1.63 0.74
C ASN A 44 -17.35 -1.20 0.12
N VAL A 45 -17.57 0.09 -0.06
CA VAL A 45 -18.82 0.64 -0.64
C VAL A 45 -19.20 0.05 -1.99
N ASP A 46 -18.22 -0.40 -2.79
CA ASP A 46 -18.48 -1.00 -4.10
C ASP A 46 -18.99 -2.45 -4.02
N LYS A 47 -18.82 -3.10 -2.86
CA LYS A 47 -19.28 -4.46 -2.57
C LYS A 47 -20.51 -4.49 -1.68
N LEU A 48 -20.67 -3.46 -0.83
CA LEU A 48 -21.77 -3.30 0.09
C LEU A 48 -22.25 -1.84 0.02
N PHE A 49 -23.24 -1.58 -0.83
CA PHE A 49 -23.69 -0.22 -1.14
C PHE A 49 -24.22 0.55 0.07
N GLY A 50 -24.80 -0.14 1.04
CA GLY A 50 -25.25 0.42 2.31
C GLY A 50 -24.14 1.06 3.15
N LEU A 51 -22.85 0.85 2.83
CA LEU A 51 -21.73 1.56 3.45
C LEU A 51 -21.59 3.01 2.96
N ASN A 52 -22.29 3.40 1.89
CA ASN A 52 -22.18 4.76 1.37
C ASN A 52 -22.58 5.76 2.46
N THR A 53 -21.76 6.80 2.64
CA THR A 53 -21.88 7.85 3.67
C THR A 53 -21.61 7.43 5.11
N LEU A 54 -21.43 6.13 5.40
CA LEU A 54 -21.20 5.62 6.77
C LEU A 54 -19.74 5.65 7.21
N GLY A 55 -18.81 5.90 6.28
CA GLY A 55 -17.41 6.11 6.61
C GLY A 55 -16.67 4.88 7.16
N ILE A 56 -17.15 3.66 6.88
CA ILE A 56 -16.51 2.41 7.35
C ILE A 56 -16.47 1.34 6.26
N SER A 57 -15.51 0.42 6.38
CA SER A 57 -15.46 -0.83 5.61
C SER A 57 -14.86 -1.97 6.45
N LEU A 58 -14.99 -3.20 5.97
CA LEU A 58 -14.48 -4.41 6.63
C LEU A 58 -13.63 -5.21 5.66
N ALA A 59 -12.60 -5.90 6.15
CA ALA A 59 -11.86 -6.89 5.39
C ALA A 59 -11.67 -8.17 6.19
N ARG A 60 -11.72 -9.32 5.51
CA ARG A 60 -11.16 -10.58 6.00
C ARG A 60 -9.79 -10.80 5.38
N LEU A 61 -8.84 -11.25 6.17
CA LEU A 61 -7.50 -11.59 5.75
C LEU A 61 -7.22 -13.06 6.06
N ASP A 62 -6.80 -13.82 5.06
CA ASP A 62 -6.39 -15.22 5.17
C ASP A 62 -4.90 -15.35 4.85
N PHE A 63 -4.15 -16.10 5.68
CA PHE A 63 -2.71 -16.28 5.52
C PHE A 63 -2.34 -17.76 5.51
N ALA A 64 -1.61 -18.19 4.47
CA ALA A 64 -0.98 -19.49 4.37
C ALA A 64 0.04 -19.69 5.50
N PRO A 65 0.33 -20.94 5.90
CA PRO A 65 1.34 -21.21 6.92
C PRO A 65 2.74 -20.92 6.38
N ASN A 66 3.70 -20.80 7.29
CA ASN A 66 5.13 -20.66 6.98
C ASN A 66 5.43 -19.44 6.08
N GLY A 67 4.87 -18.30 6.44
CA GLY A 67 5.24 -17.01 5.85
C GLY A 67 4.18 -16.39 4.95
N GLY A 68 2.90 -16.73 5.06
CA GLY A 68 1.85 -15.94 4.41
C GLY A 68 2.00 -14.46 4.75
N LEU A 69 2.05 -13.59 3.73
CA LEU A 69 2.43 -12.19 3.86
C LEU A 69 1.35 -11.31 3.23
N ASN A 70 0.81 -10.37 3.99
CA ASN A 70 0.22 -9.16 3.43
C ASN A 70 1.35 -8.10 3.37
N PRO A 71 1.91 -7.82 2.18
CA PRO A 71 3.16 -7.07 2.05
C PRO A 71 3.05 -5.65 2.63
N PRO A 72 4.18 -4.95 2.84
CA PRO A 72 4.16 -3.53 3.16
C PRO A 72 3.23 -2.74 2.24
N HIS A 73 2.22 -2.13 2.84
CA HIS A 73 1.20 -1.35 2.15
C HIS A 73 0.71 -0.20 3.03
N THR A 74 -0.07 0.69 2.44
CA THR A 74 -0.70 1.81 3.15
C THR A 74 -2.13 2.03 2.67
N HIS A 75 -2.97 2.53 3.58
CA HIS A 75 -4.33 2.98 3.31
C HIS A 75 -4.36 4.51 3.30
N PRO A 76 -4.43 5.16 2.12
CA PRO A 76 -4.35 6.62 2.03
C PRO A 76 -5.57 7.33 2.64
N ARG A 77 -6.68 6.63 2.86
CA ARG A 77 -7.95 7.22 3.32
C ARG A 77 -8.54 6.59 4.57
N ALA A 78 -7.84 5.67 5.24
CA ALA A 78 -8.37 5.03 6.45
C ALA A 78 -7.29 4.63 7.45
N THR A 79 -7.64 4.74 8.72
CA THR A 79 -7.04 3.96 9.81
C THR A 79 -7.60 2.54 9.74
N GLU A 80 -6.78 1.55 10.04
CA GLU A 80 -7.19 0.15 10.16
C GLU A 80 -7.09 -0.31 11.62
N ILE A 81 -8.07 -1.09 12.09
CA ILE A 81 -7.99 -1.86 13.32
C ILE A 81 -8.19 -3.33 13.00
N LEU A 82 -7.23 -4.16 13.37
CA LEU A 82 -7.18 -5.58 13.03
C LEU A 82 -7.33 -6.43 14.29
N VAL A 83 -8.14 -7.48 14.22
CA VAL A 83 -8.27 -8.54 15.23
C VAL A 83 -7.90 -9.88 14.63
N VAL A 84 -7.07 -10.65 15.32
CA VAL A 84 -6.76 -12.04 14.93
C VAL A 84 -7.85 -12.95 15.48
N VAL A 85 -8.40 -13.83 14.64
CA VAL A 85 -9.42 -14.80 15.06
C VAL A 85 -8.89 -16.24 15.04
N GLU A 86 -7.85 -16.51 14.25
CA GLU A 86 -7.18 -17.81 14.18
C GLU A 86 -5.68 -17.63 13.90
N GLY A 87 -4.84 -18.52 14.45
CA GLY A 87 -3.41 -18.58 14.14
C GLY A 87 -2.58 -17.52 14.87
N THR A 88 -1.47 -17.10 14.26
CA THR A 88 -0.52 -16.17 14.86
C THR A 88 0.06 -15.25 13.79
N LEU A 89 0.04 -13.94 14.04
CA LEU A 89 0.53 -12.95 13.08
C LEU A 89 1.60 -12.06 13.71
N TYR A 90 2.73 -11.93 13.02
CA TYR A 90 3.69 -10.85 13.24
C TYR A 90 3.23 -9.64 12.44
N VAL A 91 2.87 -8.55 13.12
CA VAL A 91 2.34 -7.33 12.48
C VAL A 91 3.19 -6.12 12.83
N GLY A 92 3.17 -5.09 12.01
CA GLY A 92 3.78 -3.82 12.39
C GLY A 92 3.51 -2.68 11.42
N PHE A 93 3.76 -1.46 11.88
CA PHE A 93 3.78 -0.25 11.07
C PHE A 93 5.02 0.58 11.32
N VAL A 94 5.36 1.44 10.37
CA VAL A 94 6.48 2.37 10.47
C VAL A 94 5.97 3.81 10.50
N THR A 95 6.43 4.60 11.47
CA THR A 95 6.13 6.04 11.54
C THR A 95 6.85 6.80 10.43
N SER A 96 6.40 8.01 10.11
CA SER A 96 6.99 8.82 9.05
C SER A 96 8.41 9.29 9.35
N ASN A 97 8.60 10.21 10.30
CA ASN A 97 9.92 10.69 10.70
C ASN A 97 9.99 10.92 12.22
N PRO A 98 10.95 10.28 12.94
CA PRO A 98 11.85 9.24 12.44
C PRO A 98 11.10 7.96 12.05
N ASN A 99 11.66 7.17 11.13
CA ASN A 99 11.10 5.91 10.63
C ASN A 99 11.18 4.79 11.69
N ARG A 100 10.34 4.86 12.73
CA ARG A 100 10.34 3.90 13.84
C ARG A 100 9.37 2.76 13.56
N LEU A 101 9.85 1.53 13.71
CA LEU A 101 8.99 0.34 13.62
C LEU A 101 8.28 0.09 14.96
N PHE A 102 6.95 -0.04 14.89
CA PHE A 102 6.11 -0.56 15.96
C PHE A 102 5.59 -1.92 15.55
N THR A 103 5.82 -2.94 16.37
CA THR A 103 5.50 -4.33 15.99
C THR A 103 5.08 -5.18 17.18
N LYS A 104 4.29 -6.22 16.92
CA LYS A 104 3.84 -7.22 17.89
C LYS A 104 3.59 -8.57 17.21
N ILE A 105 3.70 -9.64 17.98
CA ILE A 105 3.12 -10.95 17.63
C ILE A 105 1.74 -11.02 18.27
N LEU A 106 0.72 -11.24 17.45
CA LEU A 106 -0.69 -11.33 17.84
C LEU A 106 -1.16 -12.79 17.84
N TYR A 107 -1.98 -13.13 18.83
CA TYR A 107 -2.69 -14.39 18.99
C TYR A 107 -4.21 -14.18 18.83
N PRO A 108 -5.03 -15.24 18.75
CA PRO A 108 -6.48 -15.10 18.61
C PRO A 108 -7.08 -14.27 19.77
N GLY A 109 -7.87 -13.27 19.42
CA GLY A 109 -8.45 -12.28 20.33
C GLY A 109 -7.63 -10.98 20.48
N ASP A 110 -6.37 -10.97 20.07
CA ASP A 110 -5.54 -9.77 20.11
C ASP A 110 -5.93 -8.77 19.01
N VAL A 111 -5.80 -7.49 19.34
CA VAL A 111 -6.12 -6.35 18.47
C VAL A 111 -4.89 -5.47 18.24
N PHE A 112 -4.75 -4.92 17.04
CA PHE A 112 -3.69 -3.97 16.71
C PHE A 112 -4.22 -2.89 15.75
N VAL A 113 -3.76 -1.65 15.93
CA VAL A 113 -4.21 -0.49 15.14
C VAL A 113 -3.08 0.00 14.23
N PHE A 114 -3.42 0.29 12.97
CA PHE A 114 -2.54 0.88 11.98
C PHE A 114 -3.05 2.30 11.65
N PRO A 115 -2.32 3.35 12.07
CA PRO A 115 -2.73 4.72 11.79
C PRO A 115 -2.83 5.00 10.29
N ILE A 116 -3.79 5.85 9.91
CA ILE A 116 -4.01 6.26 8.52
C ILE A 116 -2.71 6.61 7.79
N GLY A 117 -2.57 6.09 6.57
CA GLY A 117 -1.48 6.38 5.65
C GLY A 117 -0.10 5.89 6.07
N LEU A 118 0.08 5.23 7.22
CA LEU A 118 1.37 4.63 7.58
C LEU A 118 1.59 3.29 6.88
N ILE A 119 2.84 3.04 6.49
CA ILE A 119 3.25 1.77 5.91
C ILE A 119 3.17 0.70 7.00
N HIS A 120 2.45 -0.37 6.71
CA HIS A 120 2.27 -1.49 7.63
C HIS A 120 2.19 -2.83 6.89
N PHE A 121 2.30 -3.93 7.64
CA PHE A 121 2.33 -5.29 7.10
C PHE A 121 1.79 -6.29 8.13
N GLN A 122 1.43 -7.49 7.64
CA GLN A 122 1.13 -8.66 8.47
C GLN A 122 1.81 -9.89 7.89
N PHE A 123 2.42 -10.71 8.74
CA PHE A 123 3.19 -11.88 8.34
C PHE A 123 2.90 -13.07 9.25
N ASN A 124 2.47 -14.19 8.66
CA ASN A 124 2.21 -15.42 9.38
C ASN A 124 3.51 -16.20 9.61
N ILE A 125 4.01 -16.11 10.84
CA ILE A 125 5.24 -16.81 11.29
C ILE A 125 4.97 -18.25 11.75
N ALA A 126 3.70 -18.65 11.86
CA ALA A 126 3.32 -19.96 12.37
C ALA A 126 3.27 -21.03 11.27
N LYS A 127 3.24 -22.29 11.71
CA LYS A 127 3.11 -23.46 10.83
C LYS A 127 1.66 -23.79 10.45
N THR A 128 0.71 -23.01 10.96
CA THR A 128 -0.73 -23.14 10.69
C THR A 128 -1.22 -21.92 9.92
N ASN A 129 -2.41 -22.03 9.34
CA ASN A 129 -3.08 -20.88 8.77
C ASN A 129 -3.34 -19.82 9.85
N ALA A 130 -3.52 -18.57 9.42
CA ALA A 130 -4.00 -17.49 10.27
C ALA A 130 -5.13 -16.74 9.57
N VAL A 131 -6.09 -16.27 10.36
CA VAL A 131 -7.24 -15.49 9.91
C VAL A 131 -7.37 -14.26 10.78
N ALA A 132 -7.59 -13.12 10.14
CA ALA A 132 -7.84 -11.86 10.82
C ALA A 132 -8.98 -11.10 10.14
N PHE A 133 -9.63 -10.22 10.91
CA PHE A 133 -10.59 -9.25 10.40
C PHE A 133 -10.10 -7.85 10.69
N ALA A 134 -10.32 -6.95 9.74
CA ALA A 134 -9.89 -5.56 9.84
C ALA A 134 -11.07 -4.62 9.58
N GLY A 135 -11.33 -3.70 10.50
CA GLY A 135 -12.23 -2.58 10.30
C GLY A 135 -11.45 -1.37 9.84
N LEU A 136 -11.97 -0.64 8.84
CA LEU A 136 -11.31 0.55 8.30
C LEU A 136 -12.21 1.77 8.43
N SER A 137 -11.63 2.91 8.82
CA SER A 137 -12.32 4.18 9.04
C SER A 137 -12.67 4.94 7.75
N SER A 138 -13.00 4.21 6.69
CA SER A 138 -13.52 4.78 5.44
C SER A 138 -14.31 3.73 4.68
N GLN A 139 -15.38 4.17 4.01
CA GLN A 139 -16.15 3.34 3.08
C GLN A 139 -15.33 2.91 1.85
N ASN A 140 -14.25 3.64 1.55
CA ASN A 140 -13.30 3.33 0.50
C ASN A 140 -11.88 3.68 0.99
N PRO A 141 -11.19 2.76 1.66
CA PRO A 141 -9.89 3.03 2.30
C PRO A 141 -8.77 3.26 1.28
N GLY A 142 -8.87 2.64 0.09
CA GLY A 142 -7.79 2.53 -0.88
C GLY A 142 -6.64 1.67 -0.37
N VAL A 143 -5.81 1.15 -1.25
CA VAL A 143 -4.61 0.39 -0.86
C VAL A 143 -3.48 0.70 -1.83
N ILE A 144 -2.30 0.94 -1.28
CA ILE A 144 -1.06 1.11 -2.04
C ILE A 144 -0.07 0.08 -1.51
N THR A 145 0.14 -0.99 -2.26
CA THR A 145 1.22 -1.96 -1.98
C THR A 145 2.54 -1.37 -2.44
N ILE A 146 3.49 -1.20 -1.50
CA ILE A 146 4.71 -0.40 -1.73
C ILE A 146 5.55 -0.99 -2.87
N ALA A 147 5.83 -2.29 -2.85
CA ALA A 147 6.61 -2.93 -3.92
C ALA A 147 5.95 -2.79 -5.30
N ASN A 148 4.63 -2.95 -5.39
CA ASN A 148 3.89 -2.84 -6.65
C ASN A 148 3.86 -1.40 -7.17
N ALA A 149 3.71 -0.41 -6.28
CA ALA A 149 3.66 1.00 -6.67
C ALA A 149 5.01 1.51 -7.19
N ILE A 150 6.11 0.91 -6.74
CA ILE A 150 7.48 1.34 -7.08
C ILE A 150 8.03 0.56 -8.28
N PHE A 151 7.86 -0.76 -8.28
CA PHE A 151 8.50 -1.65 -9.26
C PHE A 151 7.54 -2.28 -10.28
N GLY A 152 6.23 -2.14 -10.07
CA GLY A 152 5.17 -2.67 -10.92
C GLY A 152 4.41 -1.70 -11.85
N PRO A 153 4.58 -0.36 -11.84
CA PRO A 153 3.84 0.50 -12.77
C PRO A 153 4.09 0.18 -14.25
N ASN A 154 3.08 0.47 -15.08
CA ASN A 154 3.18 0.45 -16.53
C ASN A 154 2.60 1.77 -17.11
N PRO A 155 3.43 2.65 -17.70
CA PRO A 155 4.87 2.50 -17.95
C PRO A 155 5.69 2.47 -16.63
N PRO A 156 6.86 1.80 -16.62
CA PRO A 156 7.71 1.71 -15.42
C PRO A 156 8.27 3.07 -15.01
N ILE A 157 8.59 3.22 -13.73
CA ILE A 157 9.35 4.37 -13.22
C ILE A 157 10.76 4.34 -13.85
N ASN A 158 11.28 5.51 -14.20
CA ASN A 158 12.64 5.62 -14.74
C ASN A 158 13.65 4.91 -13.81
N PRO A 159 14.41 3.92 -14.31
CA PRO A 159 15.38 3.18 -13.51
C PRO A 159 16.39 4.06 -12.78
N ASP A 160 16.85 5.17 -13.38
CA ASP A 160 17.81 6.09 -12.75
C ASP A 160 17.22 6.73 -11.49
N VAL A 161 15.90 6.99 -11.47
CA VAL A 161 15.19 7.51 -10.29
C VAL A 161 15.20 6.46 -9.19
N LEU A 162 14.87 5.22 -9.52
CA LEU A 162 14.84 4.13 -8.54
C LEU A 162 16.24 3.80 -8.02
N ALA A 163 17.24 3.77 -8.89
CA ALA A 163 18.64 3.55 -8.53
C ALA A 163 19.09 4.61 -7.51
N LYS A 164 18.79 5.88 -7.79
CA LYS A 164 19.13 6.96 -6.88
C LYS A 164 18.35 6.91 -5.56
N ALA A 165 17.05 6.64 -5.61
CA ALA A 165 16.17 6.62 -4.44
C ALA A 165 16.48 5.45 -3.50
N PHE A 166 16.82 4.29 -4.05
CA PHE A 166 17.12 3.07 -3.29
C PHE A 166 18.62 2.85 -3.06
N GLN A 167 19.48 3.74 -3.57
CA GLN A 167 20.94 3.61 -3.52
C GLN A 167 21.40 2.26 -4.12
N LEU A 168 20.79 1.89 -5.25
CA LEU A 168 21.01 0.66 -5.99
C LEU A 168 21.67 0.97 -7.34
N ASP A 169 22.30 -0.04 -7.93
CA ASP A 169 22.71 0.03 -9.33
C ASP A 169 21.51 -0.17 -10.27
N ASN A 170 21.56 0.37 -11.48
CA ASN A 170 20.49 0.23 -12.46
C ASN A 170 20.17 -1.25 -12.77
N ASP A 171 21.18 -2.10 -12.84
CA ASP A 171 20.99 -3.54 -13.06
C ASP A 171 20.22 -4.20 -11.90
N GLU A 172 20.48 -3.78 -10.67
CA GLU A 172 19.72 -4.24 -9.50
C GLU A 172 18.27 -3.79 -9.62
N VAL A 173 18.01 -2.52 -9.95
CA VAL A 173 16.65 -1.99 -10.19
C VAL A 173 15.93 -2.80 -11.27
N PHE A 174 16.58 -3.06 -12.40
CA PHE A 174 15.98 -3.84 -13.49
C PHE A 174 15.65 -5.26 -13.04
N ASN A 175 16.50 -5.89 -12.24
CA ASN A 175 16.24 -7.23 -11.71
C ASN A 175 15.04 -7.23 -10.76
N ILE A 176 14.92 -6.24 -9.87
CA ILE A 176 13.79 -6.07 -8.95
C ILE A 176 12.48 -5.81 -9.73
N ALA A 177 12.52 -4.96 -10.75
CA ALA A 177 11.35 -4.66 -11.58
C ALA A 177 10.88 -5.88 -12.37
N LYS A 178 11.80 -6.70 -12.90
CA LYS A 178 11.48 -7.95 -13.60
C LYS A 178 10.83 -8.99 -12.69
N THR A 179 11.30 -9.14 -11.46
CA THR A 179 10.73 -10.12 -10.51
C THR A 179 9.37 -9.69 -9.97
N ASN A 180 9.16 -8.38 -9.77
CA ASN A 180 7.91 -7.80 -9.27
C ASN A 180 6.84 -7.56 -10.35
N GLY A 181 7.16 -7.77 -11.64
CA GLY A 181 6.25 -7.60 -12.78
C GLY A 181 5.04 -8.55 -12.84
N VAL A 182 4.70 -9.27 -11.76
CA VAL A 182 3.42 -9.96 -11.62
C VAL A 182 2.65 -9.30 -10.49
N ALA A 183 1.84 -8.32 -10.88
CA ALA A 183 0.90 -7.66 -10.02
C ALA A 183 -0.03 -8.70 -9.38
N ILE A 184 0.02 -8.83 -8.05
CA ILE A 184 -1.12 -9.37 -7.30
C ILE A 184 -2.14 -8.24 -7.26
N VAL A 185 -2.90 -8.18 -8.35
CA VAL A 185 -4.02 -7.25 -8.54
C VAL A 185 -5.17 -7.77 -7.68
N SER A 186 -5.40 -7.16 -6.53
CA SER A 186 -6.78 -6.99 -6.05
C SER A 186 -7.12 -5.53 -6.22
N LEU A 187 -7.55 -5.18 -7.43
CA LEU A 187 -8.11 -3.87 -7.73
C LEU A 187 -9.52 -3.81 -7.18
N ASN A 188 -9.81 -2.82 -6.35
CA ASN A 188 -10.94 -1.97 -6.64
C ASN A 188 -10.53 -0.50 -6.54
N SER A 189 -10.47 0.13 -7.70
CA SER A 189 -10.10 1.52 -7.94
C SER A 189 -11.33 2.22 -8.52
N GLN A 190 -11.98 3.05 -7.71
CA GLN A 190 -12.70 4.23 -8.20
C GLN A 190 -12.43 5.41 -7.27
N ASN A 191 -11.25 6.02 -7.48
CA ASN A 191 -10.96 7.46 -7.45
C ASN A 191 -9.48 7.70 -7.11
N PRO A 192 -8.80 8.62 -7.83
CA PRO A 192 -7.36 8.81 -7.72
C PRO A 192 -7.04 9.56 -6.42
N GLY A 193 -6.70 8.81 -5.38
CA GLY A 193 -6.10 9.36 -4.18
C GLY A 193 -4.63 9.63 -4.43
N PHE A 194 -4.32 10.84 -4.91
CA PHE A 194 -2.99 11.47 -5.01
C PHE A 194 -1.83 10.59 -5.51
N ILE A 195 -1.50 10.76 -6.78
CA ILE A 195 -0.17 10.50 -7.33
C ILE A 195 0.73 11.67 -6.91
N THR A 196 1.91 11.41 -6.35
CA THR A 196 2.92 12.45 -6.16
C THR A 196 3.46 12.88 -7.53
N ILE A 197 2.93 13.99 -8.06
CA ILE A 197 3.23 14.60 -9.39
C ILE A 197 4.63 15.26 -9.44
N ALA A 198 5.46 15.17 -8.40
CA ALA A 198 6.75 15.84 -8.40
C ALA A 198 7.68 15.32 -9.52
N ASN A 199 7.71 14.02 -9.81
CA ASN A 199 8.65 13.48 -10.81
C ASN A 199 8.06 13.40 -12.23
N ALA A 200 6.74 13.25 -12.38
CA ALA A 200 6.09 13.23 -13.70
C ALA A 200 5.99 14.60 -14.36
N THR A 201 6.17 15.69 -13.60
CA THR A 201 6.07 17.07 -14.10
C THR A 201 7.39 17.84 -14.06
N PHE A 202 8.31 17.49 -13.15
CA PHE A 202 9.65 18.08 -13.07
C PHE A 202 10.78 17.11 -13.46
N GLY A 203 10.48 15.86 -13.81
CA GLY A 203 11.45 14.87 -14.30
C GLY A 203 11.83 15.02 -15.77
N SER A 204 12.84 14.25 -16.18
CA SER A 204 13.53 14.29 -17.47
C SER A 204 12.65 13.85 -18.66
N TYR A 205 11.88 14.77 -19.24
CA TYR A 205 11.48 14.66 -20.65
C TYR A 205 12.61 15.19 -21.53
N ASN A 206 12.72 14.68 -22.76
CA ASN A 206 13.58 15.26 -23.78
C ASN A 206 12.76 15.65 -25.04
N PRO A 207 12.56 16.96 -25.32
CA PRO A 207 12.99 18.08 -24.48
C PRO A 207 12.14 18.23 -23.20
N PRO A 208 12.72 18.75 -22.10
CA PRO A 208 12.00 18.96 -20.85
C PRO A 208 10.87 19.99 -21.01
N ILE A 209 9.81 19.86 -20.21
CA ILE A 209 8.71 20.83 -20.20
C ILE A 209 9.27 22.21 -19.83
N ASN A 210 8.89 23.24 -20.60
CA ASN A 210 9.39 24.59 -20.45
C ASN A 210 9.22 25.09 -18.99
N PRO A 211 10.31 25.48 -18.29
CA PRO A 211 10.25 25.94 -16.91
C PRO A 211 9.34 27.15 -16.67
N ASP A 212 9.09 27.99 -17.69
CA ASP A 212 8.14 29.11 -17.58
C ASP A 212 6.69 28.65 -17.49
N VAL A 213 6.35 27.58 -18.22
CA VAL A 213 5.01 26.96 -18.17
C VAL A 213 4.78 26.35 -16.79
N LEU A 214 5.80 25.69 -16.23
CA LEU A 214 5.75 25.07 -14.91
C LEU A 214 5.72 26.12 -13.78
N ALA A 215 6.57 27.14 -13.83
CA ALA A 215 6.57 28.23 -12.85
C ALA A 215 5.20 28.93 -12.78
N LYS A 216 4.55 29.11 -13.94
CA LYS A 216 3.22 29.71 -14.03
C LYS A 216 2.09 28.76 -13.57
N ALA A 217 2.16 27.49 -13.94
CA ALA A 217 1.15 26.49 -13.55
C ALA A 217 1.15 26.21 -12.04
N PHE A 218 2.34 26.24 -11.42
CA PHE A 218 2.53 25.91 -10.01
C PHE A 218 2.77 27.14 -9.11
N GLN A 219 2.78 28.35 -9.70
CA GLN A 219 2.98 29.63 -9.00
C GLN A 219 4.24 29.66 -8.10
N VAL A 220 5.32 29.03 -8.57
CA VAL A 220 6.61 28.96 -7.87
C VAL A 220 7.70 29.64 -8.68
N ASP A 221 8.77 30.10 -8.02
CA ASP A 221 9.89 30.76 -8.69
C ASP A 221 10.60 29.80 -9.67
N LYS A 222 10.96 30.32 -10.85
CA LYS A 222 11.62 29.56 -11.92
C LYS A 222 12.95 28.93 -11.48
N LYS A 223 13.67 29.54 -10.52
CA LYS A 223 14.90 28.97 -9.93
C LYS A 223 14.59 27.73 -9.09
N VAL A 224 13.45 27.70 -8.40
CA VAL A 224 12.99 26.53 -7.66
C VAL A 224 12.64 25.40 -8.64
N VAL A 225 11.91 25.71 -9.71
CA VAL A 225 11.59 24.76 -10.79
C VAL A 225 12.85 24.14 -11.40
N LYS A 226 13.86 24.97 -11.73
CA LYS A 226 15.13 24.48 -12.28
C LYS A 226 15.92 23.64 -11.31
N ASN A 227 15.94 24.00 -10.02
CA ASN A 227 16.60 23.21 -8.98
C ASN A 227 15.97 21.80 -8.87
N LEU A 228 14.63 21.75 -8.87
CA LEU A 228 13.86 20.50 -8.86
C LEU A 228 14.09 19.64 -10.12
N GLN A 229 14.23 20.25 -11.29
CA GLN A 229 14.56 19.56 -12.55
C GLN A 229 16.01 19.04 -12.61
N THR A 230 16.93 19.68 -11.88
CA THR A 230 18.38 19.37 -11.96
C THR A 230 18.83 18.35 -10.92
N ASN A 231 18.20 18.33 -9.73
CA ASN A 231 18.73 17.61 -8.59
C ASN A 231 18.01 16.29 -8.23
N GLY A 232 16.94 15.91 -8.93
CA GLY A 232 16.27 14.60 -8.79
C GLY A 232 15.72 14.32 -7.39
N VAL A 233 14.40 14.46 -7.21
CA VAL A 233 13.78 14.38 -5.87
C VAL A 233 13.36 12.95 -5.52
N ALA A 234 13.60 12.58 -4.26
CA ALA A 234 13.18 11.33 -3.63
C ALA A 234 11.66 11.09 -3.72
N ILE A 235 11.26 9.81 -3.75
CA ILE A 235 9.86 9.42 -3.61
C ILE A 235 9.45 9.66 -2.15
N ALA A 236 8.64 10.70 -1.98
CA ALA A 236 8.03 11.07 -0.71
C ALA A 236 6.52 10.86 -0.82
N SER A 237 5.97 10.06 0.09
CA SER A 237 4.54 10.00 0.32
C SER A 237 4.19 11.04 1.39
N LEU A 238 3.25 11.93 1.07
CA LEU A 238 2.73 12.94 1.98
C LEU A 238 1.33 12.52 2.40
N ASN A 239 1.12 12.27 3.69
CA ASN A 239 -0.21 12.09 4.26
C ASN A 239 -0.65 13.38 4.95
N SER A 240 -1.83 13.89 4.59
CA SER A 240 -2.39 15.13 5.14
C SER A 240 -2.83 15.02 6.61
N GLN A 241 -3.05 13.82 7.14
CA GLN A 241 -3.52 13.62 8.53
C GLN A 241 -2.42 13.23 9.53
N ASN A 242 -1.20 12.97 9.05
CA ASN A 242 0.00 12.83 9.88
C ASN A 242 1.08 13.71 9.25
N PRO A 243 1.29 14.96 9.72
CA PRO A 243 2.22 15.90 9.10
C PRO A 243 3.65 15.35 9.18
N GLY A 244 4.06 14.63 8.15
CA GLY A 244 5.33 13.96 8.07
C GLY A 244 5.56 13.41 6.66
N VAL A 245 6.80 13.53 6.20
CA VAL A 245 7.26 12.93 4.95
C VAL A 245 7.60 11.47 5.22
N ILE A 246 6.96 10.53 4.51
CA ILE A 246 7.39 9.13 4.51
C ILE A 246 8.32 8.94 3.30
N THR A 247 9.58 8.66 3.56
CA THR A 247 10.52 8.22 2.50
C THR A 247 10.41 6.70 2.40
N GLU A 248 9.86 6.17 1.31
CA GLU A 248 9.53 4.74 1.20
C GLU A 248 10.73 3.82 1.42
N ALA A 249 11.89 4.18 0.89
CA ALA A 249 13.13 3.43 1.09
C ALA A 249 13.57 3.44 2.57
N ASN A 250 13.55 4.59 3.25
CA ASN A 250 13.92 4.66 4.67
C ASN A 250 12.88 4.00 5.58
N ALA A 251 11.58 4.14 5.29
CA ALA A 251 10.52 3.51 6.07
C ALA A 251 10.57 1.98 5.93
N THR A 252 10.96 1.47 4.75
CA THR A 252 10.97 0.04 4.47
C THR A 252 12.29 -0.62 4.87
N PHE A 253 13.42 -0.04 4.48
CA PHE A 253 14.75 -0.63 4.66
C PHE A 253 15.55 0.03 5.78
N GLY A 254 15.24 1.27 6.17
CA GLY A 254 15.94 2.03 7.22
C GLY A 254 15.19 2.13 8.55
N SER A 255 14.14 1.33 8.76
CA SER A 255 13.34 1.41 9.98
C SER A 255 14.14 0.96 11.19
N ASN A 256 13.98 1.60 12.35
CA ASN A 256 14.61 1.16 13.60
C ASN A 256 13.54 0.79 14.67
N PRO A 257 13.51 -0.47 15.18
CA PRO A 257 14.33 -1.62 14.77
C PRO A 257 14.06 -2.05 13.31
N PRO A 258 15.00 -2.77 12.66
CA PRO A 258 14.84 -3.22 11.28
C PRO A 258 13.66 -4.17 11.13
N ILE A 259 12.87 -4.00 10.05
CA ILE A 259 11.87 -5.00 9.64
C ILE A 259 12.58 -6.33 9.37
N ASN A 260 11.95 -7.44 9.76
CA ASN A 260 12.48 -8.78 9.53
C ASN A 260 12.84 -8.97 8.04
N PRO A 261 14.08 -9.36 7.70
CA PRO A 261 14.51 -9.54 6.31
C PRO A 261 13.63 -10.50 5.51
N ASP A 262 12.98 -11.47 6.15
CA ASP A 262 12.11 -12.45 5.49
C ASP A 262 10.81 -11.80 5.00
N VAL A 263 10.29 -10.82 5.74
CA VAL A 263 9.13 -10.01 5.34
C VAL A 263 9.47 -9.21 4.08
N LEU A 264 10.61 -8.51 4.10
CA LEU A 264 11.05 -7.68 2.97
C LEU A 264 11.45 -8.52 1.75
N ALA A 265 12.16 -9.64 1.96
CA ALA A 265 12.54 -10.55 0.90
C ALA A 265 11.32 -11.10 0.16
N LYS A 266 10.28 -11.47 0.91
CA LYS A 266 9.04 -11.96 0.32
C LYS A 266 8.21 -10.85 -0.32
N ALA A 267 8.17 -9.66 0.29
CA ALA A 267 7.45 -8.49 -0.24
C ALA A 267 8.00 -8.01 -1.59
N PHE A 268 9.33 -7.86 -1.69
CA PHE A 268 10.01 -7.33 -2.87
C PHE A 268 10.49 -8.44 -3.82
N GLN A 269 10.23 -9.70 -3.47
CA GLN A 269 10.67 -10.89 -4.23
C GLN A 269 12.19 -10.91 -4.43
N LEU A 270 12.95 -10.60 -3.36
CA LEU A 270 14.40 -10.49 -3.35
C LEU A 270 15.05 -11.60 -2.53
N GLY A 271 16.32 -11.87 -2.83
CA GLY A 271 17.15 -12.68 -1.96
C GLY A 271 17.39 -11.99 -0.61
N LYS A 272 17.38 -12.75 0.49
CA LYS A 272 17.65 -12.21 1.84
C LYS A 272 18.96 -11.44 1.95
N LYS A 273 19.97 -11.80 1.16
CA LYS A 273 21.24 -11.07 1.08
C LYS A 273 21.05 -9.65 0.56
N VAL A 274 20.32 -9.47 -0.55
CA VAL A 274 20.03 -8.16 -1.14
C VAL A 274 19.29 -7.26 -0.15
N VAL A 275 18.31 -7.84 0.57
CA VAL A 275 17.57 -7.12 1.61
C VAL A 275 18.49 -6.65 2.74
N LYS A 276 19.39 -7.51 3.22
CA LYS A 276 20.35 -7.13 4.26
C LYS A 276 21.32 -6.05 3.78
N ASP A 277 21.80 -6.18 2.54
CA ASP A 277 22.68 -5.18 1.93
C ASP A 277 21.96 -3.82 1.83
N LEU A 278 20.67 -3.81 1.48
CA LEU A 278 19.81 -2.62 1.53
C LEU A 278 19.67 -2.06 2.95
N GLN A 279 19.36 -2.89 3.95
CA GLN A 279 19.20 -2.44 5.34
C GLN A 279 20.47 -1.76 5.88
N VAL A 280 21.64 -2.35 5.61
CA VAL A 280 22.94 -1.77 5.95
C VAL A 280 23.15 -0.41 5.27
N LYS A 281 22.84 -0.29 3.98
CA LYS A 281 22.92 0.99 3.25
C LYS A 281 22.02 2.08 3.86
N PHE A 282 20.87 1.69 4.40
CA PHE A 282 19.90 2.59 5.02
C PHE A 282 20.07 2.75 6.55
N GLY A 283 21.16 2.23 7.11
CA GLY A 283 21.62 2.56 8.47
C GLY A 283 21.07 1.69 9.59
N VAL A 284 20.61 0.47 9.31
CA VAL A 284 20.08 -0.49 10.30
C VAL A 284 20.56 -1.92 10.10
#